data_AF-A0A1I0T0P6-F1
#
_entry.id   AF-A0A1I0T0P6-F1
#
_cell.length_a   1.000
_cell.length_b   1.000
_cell.length_c   1.000
_cell.angle_alpha   90.00
_cell.angle_beta   90.00
_cell.angle_gamma   90.00
#
_symmetry.space_group_name_H-M   'P 1'
#
loop_
_entity.id
_entity.type
_entity.pdbx_description
1 polymer ?
#
loop_
_entity_poly.entity_id
_entity_poly.type
_entity_poly.pdbx_seq_one_letter_code
_entity_poly.pdbx_strand_id
1 'polypeptide(L)'
;MGTIIYLLFMIVVGAIIGGVTNFLAIKMLFHPYHPIYVFGKQLPFTPGLIPKRREELAEQLGKMVVEHLLTPEGIRRKLMESEWMNGVVEQVRQFVKTWLSRGQTVREFLEQMGIRKPEELIRTKAAQWLDKAYEQWMEPIRSKAIRDVFPDEVQKKMETRIGDLANYIADRALDYFQSEEGKQRIAKMIDEFFSGRGMLGNMLQMFLNNANLVDKVQPEIIKFFRHSGTRELFAQLLFNEWNKLTSHPFAVVEELIGKERIRQSFHRLVIGAVERDDFLARPLADFIAPYQERIMDEWIPKAVAAGGRWISGQVEMIIERLQLADIVRSEVESFSVERLEEMILAISRREFKMITYLGALLGGIIGFFQGIIGLWL
;
A
#
# COMPACT_ATOMS: atom_id res chain seq x y z
N MET A 1 79.42 1.00 58.32
CA MET A 1 79.28 1.02 56.85
C MET A 1 78.56 -0.23 56.32
N GLY A 2 79.01 -1.45 56.65
CA GLY A 2 78.42 -2.69 56.10
C GLY A 2 76.93 -2.91 56.41
N THR A 3 76.48 -2.58 57.61
CA THR A 3 75.08 -2.77 58.06
C THR A 3 74.07 -1.91 57.31
N ILE A 4 74.41 -0.64 57.06
CA ILE A 4 73.55 0.30 56.32
C ILE A 4 73.46 -0.13 54.84
N ILE A 5 74.60 -0.54 54.27
CA ILE A 5 74.67 -1.05 52.88
C ILE A 5 73.83 -2.32 52.73
N TYR A 6 73.89 -3.24 53.70
CA TYR A 6 73.10 -4.47 53.71
C TYR A 6 71.59 -4.20 53.78
N LEU A 7 71.14 -3.33 54.68
CA LEU A 7 69.72 -2.95 54.78
C LEU A 7 69.21 -2.31 53.49
N LEU A 8 69.98 -1.38 52.93
CA LEU A 8 69.60 -0.69 51.69
C LEU A 8 69.57 -1.67 50.51
N PHE A 9 70.49 -2.63 50.46
CA PHE A 9 70.47 -3.71 49.47
C PHE A 9 69.20 -4.57 49.59
N MET A 10 68.83 -5.00 50.80
CA MET A 10 67.61 -5.80 51.02
C MET A 10 66.33 -5.06 50.62
N ILE A 11 66.24 -3.76 50.91
CA ILE A 11 65.11 -2.91 50.48
C ILE A 11 65.03 -2.83 48.96
N VAL A 12 66.14 -2.57 48.28
CA VAL A 12 66.18 -2.44 46.81
C VAL A 12 65.83 -3.77 46.15
N VAL A 13 66.39 -4.88 46.62
CA VAL A 13 66.08 -6.22 46.11
C VAL A 13 64.60 -6.54 46.33
N GLY A 14 64.07 -6.29 47.52
CA GLY A 14 62.65 -6.48 47.81
C GLY A 14 61.74 -5.63 46.91
N ALA A 15 62.08 -4.36 46.70
CA ALA A 15 61.34 -3.46 45.83
C ALA A 15 61.38 -3.88 44.36
N ILE A 16 62.54 -4.32 43.85
CA ILE A 16 62.69 -4.84 42.48
C ILE A 16 61.86 -6.11 42.31
N ILE A 17 61.96 -7.07 43.24
CA ILE A 17 61.20 -8.32 43.16
C ILE A 17 59.70 -8.02 43.19
N GLY A 18 59.24 -7.16 44.11
CA GLY A 18 57.83 -6.76 44.22
C GLY A 18 57.30 -6.05 42.96
N GLY A 19 58.07 -5.11 42.41
CA GLY A 19 57.72 -4.39 41.18
C GLY A 19 57.69 -5.30 39.96
N VAL A 20 58.75 -6.11 39.75
CA VAL A 20 58.86 -7.01 38.59
C VAL A 20 57.79 -8.11 38.63
N THR A 21 57.56 -8.71 39.81
CA THR A 21 56.56 -9.78 39.96
C THR A 21 55.16 -9.26 39.65
N ASN A 22 54.81 -8.07 40.15
CA ASN A 22 53.50 -7.49 39.88
C ASN A 22 53.34 -7.05 38.40
N PHE A 23 54.39 -6.47 37.80
CA PHE A 23 54.39 -6.16 36.38
C PHE A 23 54.18 -7.41 35.51
N LEU A 24 54.88 -8.50 35.84
CA LEU A 24 54.74 -9.78 35.14
C LEU A 24 53.33 -10.35 35.32
N ALA A 25 52.76 -10.31 36.53
CA ALA A 25 51.40 -10.77 36.80
C ALA A 25 50.36 -10.03 35.96
N ILE A 26 50.48 -8.69 35.84
CA ILE A 26 49.60 -7.89 34.99
C ILE A 26 49.78 -8.28 33.52
N LYS A 27 51.03 -8.43 33.06
CA LYS A 27 51.32 -8.85 31.68
C LYS A 27 50.73 -10.23 31.38
N MET A 28 50.74 -11.13 32.36
CA MET A 28 50.18 -12.49 32.25
C MET A 28 48.65 -12.53 32.17
N LEU A 29 47.94 -11.44 32.49
CA LEU A 29 46.49 -11.37 32.26
C LEU A 29 46.14 -11.29 30.76
N PHE A 30 47.01 -10.66 29.97
CA PHE A 30 46.79 -10.38 28.55
C PHE A 30 47.56 -11.35 27.64
N HIS A 31 48.79 -11.71 28.01
CA HIS A 31 49.69 -12.59 27.26
C HIS A 31 50.02 -13.87 28.04
N PRO A 32 50.34 -15.00 27.40
CA PRO A 32 50.35 -15.25 25.95
C PRO A 32 48.94 -15.53 25.42
N TYR A 33 48.70 -15.21 24.14
CA TYR A 33 47.39 -15.42 23.49
C TYR A 33 47.04 -16.90 23.28
N HIS A 34 48.04 -17.78 23.23
CA HIS A 34 47.87 -19.21 23.03
C HIS A 34 48.46 -20.02 24.20
N PRO A 35 47.92 -21.22 24.50
CA PRO A 35 48.50 -22.12 25.50
C PRO A 35 49.92 -22.53 25.09
N ILE A 36 50.85 -22.43 26.04
CA ILE A 36 52.24 -22.86 25.85
C ILE A 36 52.40 -24.22 26.53
N TYR A 37 52.93 -25.19 25.78
CA TYR A 37 53.19 -26.54 26.28
C TYR A 37 54.69 -26.76 26.48
N VAL A 38 55.06 -27.24 27.67
CA VAL A 38 56.45 -27.56 28.03
C VAL A 38 56.49 -28.97 28.61
N PHE A 39 57.32 -29.85 28.05
CA PHE A 39 57.38 -31.29 28.40
C PHE A 39 56.00 -31.99 28.37
N GLY A 40 55.15 -31.63 27.40
CA GLY A 40 53.81 -32.21 27.26
C GLY A 40 52.77 -31.74 28.28
N LYS A 41 53.14 -30.85 29.21
CA LYS A 41 52.21 -30.23 30.17
C LYS A 41 52.01 -28.75 29.83
N GLN A 42 50.77 -28.28 29.91
CA GLN A 42 50.43 -26.88 29.70
C GLN A 42 51.00 -26.04 30.84
N LEU A 43 51.69 -24.94 30.51
CA LEU A 43 52.23 -24.02 31.50
C LEU A 43 51.06 -23.35 32.26
N PRO A 44 51.09 -23.32 33.61
CA PRO A 44 50.06 -22.63 34.37
C PRO A 44 49.98 -21.16 33.95
N PHE A 45 48.75 -20.62 33.91
CA PHE A 45 48.48 -19.25 33.46
C PHE A 45 48.81 -18.95 31.98
N THR A 46 48.81 -19.99 31.11
CA THR A 46 48.81 -19.83 29.64
C THR A 46 47.61 -20.57 29.04
N PRO A 47 46.79 -19.95 28.16
CA PRO A 47 46.84 -18.55 27.73
C PRO A 47 46.49 -17.59 28.87
N GLY A 48 46.73 -16.31 28.67
CA GLY A 48 46.38 -15.26 29.62
C GLY A 48 44.89 -15.30 30.01
N LEU A 49 44.56 -14.71 31.15
CA LEU A 49 43.20 -14.78 31.73
C LEU A 49 42.12 -14.19 30.80
N ILE A 50 42.41 -13.06 30.15
CA ILE A 50 41.46 -12.37 29.25
C ILE A 50 41.25 -13.15 27.94
N PRO A 51 42.30 -13.57 27.22
CA PRO A 51 42.14 -14.46 26.06
C PRO A 51 41.30 -15.71 26.40
N LYS A 52 41.51 -16.29 27.58
CA LYS A 52 40.79 -17.49 28.04
C LYS A 52 39.28 -17.28 28.25
N ARG A 53 38.85 -16.06 28.64
CA ARG A 53 37.43 -15.72 28.92
C ARG A 53 36.74 -14.97 27.79
N ARG A 54 37.35 -14.90 26.60
CA ARG A 54 36.82 -14.15 25.45
C ARG A 54 35.41 -14.58 25.03
N GLU A 55 35.16 -15.88 24.95
CA GLU A 55 33.84 -16.42 24.56
C GLU A 55 32.76 -16.01 25.57
N GLU A 56 33.08 -16.08 26.87
CA GLU A 56 32.19 -15.65 27.95
C GLU A 56 31.89 -14.14 27.84
N LEU A 57 32.90 -13.32 27.56
CA LEU A 57 32.73 -11.88 27.34
C LEU A 57 31.86 -11.58 26.09
N ALA A 58 32.07 -12.31 24.99
CA ALA A 58 31.29 -12.16 23.77
C ALA A 58 29.82 -12.52 23.98
N GLU A 59 29.55 -13.60 24.72
CA GLU A 59 28.19 -14.00 25.08
C GLU A 59 27.50 -12.96 25.96
N GLN A 60 28.19 -12.45 26.98
CA GLN A 60 27.64 -11.42 27.89
C GLN A 60 27.40 -10.09 27.17
N LEU A 61 28.31 -9.68 26.29
CA LEU A 61 28.12 -8.49 25.45
C LEU A 61 26.94 -8.67 24.49
N GLY A 62 26.80 -9.82 23.86
CA GLY A 62 25.65 -10.14 22.99
C GLY A 62 24.31 -10.01 23.72
N LYS A 63 24.20 -10.59 24.92
CA LYS A 63 23.00 -10.47 25.77
C LYS A 63 22.72 -9.01 26.15
N MET A 64 23.72 -8.28 26.64
CA MET A 64 23.54 -6.86 27.00
C MET A 64 23.10 -5.99 25.82
N VAL A 65 23.63 -6.22 24.62
CA VAL A 65 23.25 -5.43 23.43
C VAL A 65 21.77 -5.65 23.09
N VAL A 66 21.28 -6.88 23.15
CA VAL A 66 19.87 -7.19 22.85
C VAL A 66 18.94 -6.72 23.97
N GLU A 67 19.30 -6.96 25.23
CA GLU A 67 18.44 -6.67 26.39
C GLU A 67 18.40 -5.19 26.75
N HIS A 68 19.43 -4.41 26.40
CA HIS A 68 19.54 -3.02 26.87
C HIS A 68 19.81 -1.97 25.78
N LEU A 69 20.49 -2.31 24.68
CA LEU A 69 20.80 -1.33 23.64
C LEU A 69 19.81 -1.35 22.47
N LEU A 70 19.40 -2.55 22.03
CA LEU A 70 18.52 -2.77 20.88
C LEU A 70 17.24 -3.49 21.30
N THR A 71 16.57 -2.96 22.32
CA THR A 71 15.33 -3.55 22.83
C THR A 71 14.18 -3.43 21.82
N PRO A 72 13.24 -4.40 21.80
CA PRO A 72 12.05 -4.32 20.97
C PRO A 72 11.29 -2.99 21.14
N GLU A 73 11.18 -2.49 22.37
CA GLU A 73 10.52 -1.23 22.71
C GLU A 73 11.28 -0.02 22.15
N GLY A 74 12.61 -0.03 22.24
CA GLY A 74 13.46 1.03 21.71
C GLY A 74 13.33 1.17 20.20
N ILE A 75 13.37 0.03 19.49
CA ILE A 75 13.19 -0.01 18.03
C ILE A 75 11.76 0.38 17.66
N ARG A 76 10.74 -0.15 18.34
CA ARG A 76 9.34 0.21 18.15
C ARG A 76 9.12 1.71 18.28
N ARG A 77 9.68 2.33 19.32
CA ARG A 77 9.57 3.78 19.55
C ARG A 77 10.21 4.56 18.40
N LYS A 78 11.40 4.16 17.95
CA LYS A 78 12.09 4.83 16.83
C LYS A 78 11.34 4.68 15.51
N LEU A 79 10.77 3.50 15.23
CA LEU A 79 9.95 3.25 14.04
C LEU A 79 8.65 4.05 14.03
N MET A 80 8.07 4.33 15.20
CA MET A 80 6.83 5.12 15.34
C MET A 80 7.07 6.62 15.51
N GLU A 81 8.32 7.06 15.44
CA GLU A 81 8.67 8.47 15.51
C GLU A 81 8.19 9.20 14.24
N SER A 82 7.60 10.39 14.42
CA SER A 82 7.01 11.15 13.31
C SER A 82 8.03 11.51 12.24
N GLU A 83 9.27 11.83 12.63
CA GLU A 83 10.36 12.13 11.69
C GLU A 83 10.69 10.95 10.77
N TRP A 84 10.85 9.74 11.34
CA TRP A 84 11.08 8.52 10.58
C TRP A 84 9.90 8.23 9.64
N MET A 85 8.68 8.29 10.17
CA MET A 85 7.47 8.01 9.39
C MET A 85 7.29 8.99 8.23
N ASN A 86 7.55 10.28 8.45
CA ASN A 86 7.51 11.29 7.40
C ASN A 86 8.60 11.06 6.35
N GLY A 87 9.81 10.66 6.77
CA GLY A 87 10.88 10.27 5.86
C GLY A 87 10.50 9.09 4.97
N VAL A 88 9.89 8.05 5.54
CA VAL A 88 9.39 6.89 4.78
C VAL A 88 8.27 7.29 3.83
N VAL A 89 7.33 8.14 4.26
CA VAL A 89 6.27 8.67 3.40
C VAL A 89 6.87 9.39 2.19
N GLU A 90 7.87 10.23 2.39
CA GLU A 90 8.49 10.96 1.29
C GLU A 90 9.27 10.03 0.35
N GLN A 91 9.99 9.04 0.89
CA GLN A 91 10.64 8.02 0.06
C GLN A 91 9.64 7.24 -0.79
N VAL A 92 8.50 6.84 -0.22
CA VAL A 92 7.44 6.13 -0.95
C VAL A 92 6.81 7.05 -2.01
N ARG A 93 6.59 8.34 -1.71
CA ARG A 93 6.09 9.31 -2.70
C ARG A 93 7.05 9.44 -3.89
N GLN A 94 8.34 9.61 -3.63
CA GLN A 94 9.35 9.70 -4.68
C GLN A 94 9.43 8.42 -5.50
N PHE A 95 9.35 7.25 -4.84
CA PHE A 95 9.30 5.96 -5.52
C PHE A 95 8.09 5.86 -6.44
N VAL A 96 6.88 6.15 -5.94
CA VAL A 96 5.65 6.11 -6.75
C VAL A 96 5.73 7.12 -7.89
N LYS A 97 6.19 8.35 -7.65
CA LYS A 97 6.34 9.37 -8.70
C LYS A 97 7.30 8.93 -9.80
N THR A 98 8.46 8.40 -9.42
CA THR A 98 9.48 7.88 -10.36
C THR A 98 8.97 6.65 -11.10
N TRP A 99 8.16 5.83 -10.45
CA TRP A 99 7.59 4.65 -11.06
C TRP A 99 6.49 5.01 -12.07
N LEU A 100 5.59 5.93 -11.72
CA LEU A 100 4.56 6.45 -12.62
C LEU A 100 5.17 7.16 -13.83
N SER A 101 6.27 7.90 -13.66
CA SER A 101 6.94 8.60 -14.76
C SER A 101 7.64 7.67 -15.76
N ARG A 102 7.85 6.39 -15.43
CA ARG A 102 8.39 5.40 -16.38
C ARG A 102 7.40 5.03 -17.49
N GLY A 103 6.12 5.41 -17.36
CA GLY A 103 5.10 5.15 -18.38
C GLY A 103 4.79 3.68 -18.58
N GLN A 104 5.11 2.82 -17.59
CA GLN A 104 4.85 1.39 -17.69
C GLN A 104 3.36 1.11 -17.87
N THR A 105 3.05 0.16 -18.74
CA THR A 105 1.67 -0.26 -18.97
C THR A 105 1.17 -1.13 -17.83
N VAL A 106 -0.15 -1.23 -17.67
CA VAL A 106 -0.77 -2.11 -16.67
C VAL A 106 -0.33 -3.57 -16.91
N ARG A 107 -0.18 -3.98 -18.17
CA ARG A 107 0.36 -5.29 -18.55
C ARG A 107 1.76 -5.52 -17.98
N GLU A 108 2.71 -4.62 -18.28
CA GLU A 108 4.11 -4.75 -17.87
C GLU A 108 4.25 -4.81 -16.34
N PHE A 109 3.46 -4.01 -15.62
CA PHE A 109 3.46 -4.06 -14.16
C PHE A 109 3.00 -5.43 -13.62
N LEU A 110 1.92 -5.98 -14.17
CA LEU A 110 1.40 -7.28 -13.72
C LEU A 110 2.36 -8.42 -14.06
N GLU A 111 3.01 -8.36 -15.22
CA GLU A 111 4.05 -9.32 -15.61
C GLU A 111 5.27 -9.25 -14.68
N GLN A 112 5.72 -8.05 -14.30
CA GLN A 112 6.82 -7.86 -13.34
C GLN A 112 6.50 -8.43 -11.95
N MET A 113 5.23 -8.39 -11.55
CA MET A 113 4.75 -9.00 -10.31
C MET A 113 4.66 -10.54 -10.38
N GLY A 114 5.08 -11.15 -11.50
CA GLY A 114 5.11 -12.60 -11.69
C GLY A 114 3.79 -13.20 -12.20
N ILE A 115 2.82 -12.37 -12.60
CA ILE A 115 1.55 -12.83 -13.13
C ILE A 115 1.71 -13.12 -14.62
N ARG A 116 1.83 -14.42 -14.97
CA ARG A 116 1.82 -14.87 -16.36
C ARG A 116 0.38 -14.84 -16.88
N LYS A 117 0.15 -14.21 -18.03
CA LYS A 117 -1.17 -13.99 -18.67
C LYS A 117 -2.14 -13.17 -17.79
N PRO A 118 -1.86 -11.88 -17.57
CA PRO A 118 -2.75 -10.99 -16.81
C PRO A 118 -4.18 -10.94 -17.37
N GLU A 119 -4.36 -11.16 -18.67
CA GLU A 119 -5.66 -11.17 -19.37
C GLU A 119 -6.63 -12.22 -18.79
N GLU A 120 -6.17 -13.46 -18.60
CA GLU A 120 -7.01 -14.56 -18.08
C GLU A 120 -7.35 -14.38 -16.59
N LEU A 121 -6.37 -13.90 -15.81
CA LEU A 121 -6.54 -13.72 -14.37
C LEU A 121 -7.48 -12.55 -14.07
N ILE A 122 -7.35 -11.45 -14.81
CA ILE A 122 -8.26 -10.30 -14.70
C ILE A 122 -9.65 -10.70 -15.15
N ARG A 123 -9.81 -11.40 -16.28
CA ARG A 123 -11.13 -11.87 -16.74
C ARG A 123 -11.84 -12.70 -15.67
N THR A 124 -11.14 -13.66 -15.08
CA THR A 124 -11.72 -14.57 -14.09
C THR A 124 -12.06 -13.84 -12.79
N LYS A 125 -11.14 -13.00 -12.28
CA LYS A 125 -11.41 -12.21 -11.07
C LYS A 125 -12.46 -11.12 -11.28
N ALA A 126 -12.50 -10.50 -12.46
CA ALA A 126 -13.51 -9.52 -12.83
C ALA A 126 -14.88 -10.16 -12.84
N ALA A 127 -15.06 -11.34 -13.46
CA ALA A 127 -16.32 -12.09 -13.44
C ALA A 127 -16.78 -12.43 -12.01
N GLN A 128 -15.86 -12.85 -11.13
CA GLN A 128 -16.18 -13.14 -9.72
C GLN A 128 -16.49 -11.89 -8.88
N TRP A 129 -15.83 -10.76 -9.19
CA TRP A 129 -16.06 -9.49 -8.50
C TRP A 129 -17.32 -8.79 -9.00
N LEU A 130 -17.69 -8.99 -10.26
CA LEU A 130 -18.77 -8.32 -10.97
C LEU A 130 -20.12 -8.38 -10.25
N ASP A 131 -20.49 -9.56 -9.72
CA ASP A 131 -21.74 -9.70 -8.95
C ASP A 131 -21.72 -8.89 -7.65
N LYS A 132 -20.60 -8.90 -6.92
CA LYS A 132 -20.45 -8.12 -5.67
C LYS A 132 -20.38 -6.63 -5.94
N ALA A 133 -19.68 -6.24 -7.00
CA ALA A 133 -19.54 -4.86 -7.43
C ALA A 133 -20.87 -4.26 -7.89
N TYR A 134 -21.65 -5.03 -8.65
CA TYR A 134 -22.97 -4.64 -9.11
C TYR A 134 -23.84 -4.22 -7.92
N GLU A 135 -23.94 -5.04 -6.88
CA GLU A 135 -24.80 -4.71 -5.74
C GLU A 135 -24.25 -3.57 -4.89
N GLN A 136 -22.94 -3.52 -4.65
CA GLN A 136 -22.33 -2.40 -3.90
C GLN A 136 -22.50 -1.05 -4.61
N TRP A 137 -22.47 -1.05 -5.94
CA TRP A 137 -22.64 0.16 -6.73
C TRP A 137 -24.12 0.52 -6.91
N MET A 138 -25.00 -0.47 -7.07
CA MET A 138 -26.43 -0.26 -7.30
C MET A 138 -27.16 0.23 -6.04
N GLU A 139 -26.78 -0.24 -4.84
CA GLU A 139 -27.38 0.19 -3.56
C GLU A 139 -27.49 1.72 -3.37
N PRO A 140 -26.41 2.52 -3.45
CA PRO A 140 -26.49 3.98 -3.29
C PRO A 140 -27.11 4.71 -4.49
N ILE A 141 -27.30 4.01 -5.63
CA ILE A 141 -27.82 4.59 -6.88
C ILE A 141 -29.32 4.37 -7.01
N ARG A 142 -29.87 3.27 -6.46
CA ARG A 142 -31.30 2.95 -6.45
C ARG A 142 -32.18 4.10 -5.98
N SER A 143 -31.71 4.88 -5.01
CA SER A 143 -32.42 6.00 -4.40
C SER A 143 -32.21 7.35 -5.11
N LYS A 144 -31.23 7.46 -6.02
CA LYS A 144 -30.94 8.70 -6.75
C LYS A 144 -31.84 8.84 -7.98
N ALA A 145 -32.12 10.08 -8.36
CA ALA A 145 -32.81 10.37 -9.62
C ALA A 145 -31.96 9.91 -10.79
N ILE A 146 -32.58 9.29 -11.79
CA ILE A 146 -31.89 8.72 -12.96
C ILE A 146 -31.03 9.78 -13.66
N ARG A 147 -31.50 11.04 -13.71
CA ARG A 147 -30.74 12.16 -14.29
C ARG A 147 -29.37 12.36 -13.63
N ASP A 148 -29.28 12.20 -12.30
CA ASP A 148 -28.06 12.49 -11.54
C ASP A 148 -27.05 11.33 -11.57
N VAL A 149 -27.43 10.20 -12.17
CA VAL A 149 -26.58 9.01 -12.33
C VAL A 149 -25.72 9.10 -13.60
N PHE A 150 -26.20 9.78 -14.64
CA PHE A 150 -25.55 9.84 -15.94
C PHE A 150 -24.81 11.18 -16.15
N PRO A 151 -23.55 11.17 -16.66
CA PRO A 151 -22.84 12.39 -17.03
C PRO A 151 -23.58 13.21 -18.08
N ASP A 152 -23.41 14.54 -18.06
CA ASP A 152 -24.06 15.50 -18.96
C ASP A 152 -23.91 15.15 -20.45
N GLU A 153 -22.79 14.51 -20.81
CA GLU A 153 -22.50 14.10 -22.19
C GLU A 153 -23.43 12.99 -22.67
N VAL A 154 -23.84 12.08 -21.78
CA VAL A 154 -24.83 11.03 -22.06
C VAL A 154 -26.22 11.63 -22.17
N GLN A 155 -26.55 12.62 -21.33
CA GLN A 155 -27.83 13.32 -21.37
C GLN A 155 -28.03 14.03 -22.72
N LYS A 156 -27.03 14.77 -23.19
CA LYS A 156 -27.07 15.44 -24.51
C LYS A 156 -27.25 14.47 -25.69
N LYS A 157 -26.63 13.29 -25.62
CA LYS A 157 -26.81 12.24 -26.64
C LYS A 157 -28.23 11.68 -26.62
N MET A 158 -28.84 11.54 -25.43
CA MET A 158 -30.24 11.10 -25.31
C MET A 158 -31.21 12.15 -25.85
N GLU A 159 -30.99 13.44 -25.58
CA GLU A 159 -31.76 14.54 -26.16
C GLU A 159 -31.77 14.48 -27.69
N THR A 160 -30.59 14.31 -28.28
CA THR A 160 -30.45 14.17 -29.74
C THR A 160 -31.23 12.96 -30.25
N ARG A 161 -31.14 11.81 -29.56
CA ARG A 161 -31.85 10.57 -29.94
C ARG A 161 -33.36 10.68 -29.78
N ILE A 162 -33.85 11.44 -28.82
CA ILE A 162 -35.29 11.73 -28.67
C ILE A 162 -35.78 12.53 -29.86
N GLY A 163 -35.00 13.50 -30.33
CA GLY A 163 -35.29 14.23 -31.58
C GLY A 163 -35.34 13.30 -32.80
N ASP A 164 -34.34 12.43 -32.96
CA ASP A 164 -34.32 11.42 -34.03
C ASP A 164 -35.56 10.51 -33.97
N LEU A 165 -35.95 10.07 -32.77
CA LEU A 165 -37.12 9.25 -32.54
C LEU A 165 -38.42 9.98 -32.88
N ALA A 166 -38.54 11.26 -32.54
CA ALA A 166 -39.69 12.08 -32.90
C ALA A 166 -39.85 12.19 -34.42
N ASN A 167 -38.75 12.39 -35.14
CA ASN A 167 -38.73 12.40 -36.60
C ASN A 167 -39.14 11.03 -37.17
N TYR A 168 -38.57 9.95 -36.63
CA TYR A 168 -38.91 8.59 -37.05
C TYR A 168 -40.40 8.26 -36.82
N ILE A 169 -40.96 8.64 -35.67
CA ILE A 169 -42.39 8.44 -35.37
C ILE A 169 -43.25 9.25 -36.35
N ALA A 170 -42.89 10.51 -36.63
CA ALA A 170 -43.62 11.35 -37.58
C ALA A 170 -43.58 10.78 -39.00
N ASP A 171 -42.44 10.25 -39.44
CA ASP A 171 -42.27 9.61 -40.74
C ASP A 171 -43.09 8.32 -40.83
N ARG A 172 -43.03 7.46 -39.80
CA ARG A 172 -43.84 6.24 -39.74
C ARG A 172 -45.34 6.54 -39.70
N ALA A 173 -45.76 7.60 -39.01
CA ALA A 173 -47.14 8.04 -39.01
C ALA A 173 -47.58 8.54 -40.40
N LEU A 174 -46.71 9.31 -41.08
CA LEU A 174 -46.95 9.78 -42.44
C LEU A 174 -47.11 8.61 -43.43
N ASP A 175 -46.23 7.63 -43.38
CA ASP A 175 -46.32 6.41 -44.20
C ASP A 175 -47.62 5.65 -43.94
N TYR A 176 -48.00 5.49 -42.67
CA TYR A 176 -49.25 4.82 -42.28
C TYR A 176 -50.47 5.55 -42.83
N PHE A 177 -50.56 6.87 -42.66
CA PHE A 177 -51.69 7.66 -43.15
C PHE A 177 -51.72 7.83 -44.68
N GLN A 178 -50.61 7.59 -45.37
CA GLN A 178 -50.56 7.52 -46.84
C GLN A 178 -51.04 6.16 -47.38
N SER A 179 -50.87 5.09 -46.61
CA SER A 179 -51.29 3.74 -46.99
C SER A 179 -52.81 3.60 -47.12
N GLU A 180 -53.24 2.57 -47.85
CA GLU A 180 -54.66 2.22 -47.97
C GLU A 180 -55.30 1.87 -46.62
N GLU A 181 -54.54 1.28 -45.68
CA GLU A 181 -55.01 1.02 -44.31
C GLU A 181 -55.30 2.32 -43.55
N GLY A 182 -54.42 3.32 -43.70
CA GLY A 182 -54.60 4.64 -43.09
C GLY A 182 -55.84 5.37 -43.62
N LYS A 183 -56.07 5.31 -44.94
CA LYS A 183 -57.29 5.85 -45.56
C LYS A 183 -58.55 5.19 -45.02
N GLN A 184 -58.57 3.86 -44.96
CA GLN A 184 -59.70 3.11 -44.40
C GLN A 184 -59.92 3.45 -42.92
N ARG A 185 -58.84 3.66 -42.15
CA ARG A 185 -58.93 4.07 -40.75
C ARG A 185 -59.54 5.47 -40.61
N ILE A 186 -59.15 6.43 -41.44
CA ILE A 186 -59.76 7.77 -41.47
C ILE A 186 -61.24 7.68 -41.87
N ALA A 187 -61.57 6.89 -42.90
CA ALA A 187 -62.95 6.67 -43.32
C ALA A 187 -63.81 6.13 -42.18
N LYS A 188 -63.30 5.13 -41.47
CA LYS A 188 -63.98 4.54 -40.30
C LYS A 188 -64.13 5.56 -39.15
N MET A 189 -63.12 6.36 -38.86
CA MET A 189 -63.21 7.40 -37.82
C MET A 189 -64.24 8.47 -38.15
N ILE A 190 -64.33 8.89 -39.41
CA ILE A 190 -65.35 9.84 -39.89
C ILE A 190 -66.74 9.22 -39.77
N ASP A 191 -66.88 7.97 -40.18
CA ASP A 191 -68.13 7.20 -40.11
C ASP A 191 -68.63 7.04 -38.66
N GLU A 192 -67.74 6.66 -37.74
CA GLU A 192 -68.02 6.53 -36.31
C GLU A 192 -68.40 7.89 -35.67
N PHE A 193 -67.73 8.97 -36.06
CA PHE A 193 -67.99 10.31 -35.55
C PHE A 193 -69.40 10.82 -35.91
N PHE A 194 -69.84 10.61 -37.15
CA PHE A 194 -71.18 11.00 -37.58
C PHE A 194 -72.25 10.06 -37.00
N SER A 195 -72.00 8.76 -36.97
CA SER A 195 -72.91 7.77 -36.36
C SER A 195 -73.15 8.02 -34.86
N GLY A 196 -72.11 8.47 -34.14
CA GLY A 196 -72.19 8.78 -32.71
C GLY A 196 -72.96 10.05 -32.35
N ARG A 197 -73.30 10.91 -33.32
CA ARG A 197 -74.04 12.18 -33.10
C ARG A 197 -75.56 12.06 -33.29
N GLY A 198 -76.09 10.84 -33.39
CA GLY A 198 -77.53 10.59 -33.46
C GLY A 198 -78.17 11.07 -34.77
N MET A 199 -79.45 11.46 -34.74
CA MET A 199 -80.26 11.75 -35.93
C MET A 199 -79.65 12.82 -36.86
N LEU A 200 -79.01 13.87 -36.31
CA LEU A 200 -78.36 14.92 -37.10
C LEU A 200 -77.10 14.42 -37.82
N GLY A 201 -76.35 13.50 -37.21
CA GLY A 201 -75.15 12.92 -37.80
C GLY A 201 -75.45 12.01 -38.99
N ASN A 202 -76.44 11.13 -38.85
CA ASN A 202 -76.90 10.25 -39.93
C ASN A 202 -77.44 11.03 -41.14
N MET A 203 -78.10 12.18 -40.91
CA MET A 203 -78.53 13.05 -42.01
C MET A 203 -77.35 13.69 -42.74
N LEU A 204 -76.34 14.19 -42.02
CA LEU A 204 -75.14 14.77 -42.64
C LEU A 204 -74.35 13.75 -43.44
N GLN A 205 -74.32 12.49 -42.99
CA GLN A 205 -73.67 11.38 -43.68
C GLN A 205 -74.34 11.04 -45.03
N MET A 206 -75.66 11.19 -45.14
CA MET A 206 -76.37 10.98 -46.41
C MET A 206 -76.06 12.07 -47.46
N PHE A 207 -75.76 13.29 -47.01
CA PHE A 207 -75.39 14.41 -47.89
C PHE A 207 -73.90 14.49 -48.19
N LEU A 208 -73.05 14.01 -47.29
CA LEU A 208 -71.60 14.01 -47.43
C LEU A 208 -71.13 12.59 -47.71
N ASN A 209 -70.80 12.28 -48.97
CA ASN A 209 -70.14 11.02 -49.31
C ASN A 209 -68.82 10.89 -48.52
N ASN A 210 -68.72 9.91 -47.61
CA ASN A 210 -67.59 9.72 -46.71
C ASN A 210 -66.24 9.67 -47.46
N ALA A 211 -66.19 9.12 -48.68
CA ALA A 211 -65.00 9.11 -49.52
C ALA A 211 -64.47 10.53 -49.83
N ASN A 212 -65.36 11.48 -50.13
CA ASN A 212 -64.98 12.86 -50.45
C ASN A 212 -64.45 13.63 -49.23
N LEU A 213 -64.84 13.23 -48.02
CA LEU A 213 -64.32 13.81 -46.78
C LEU A 213 -62.94 13.26 -46.44
N VAL A 214 -62.73 11.95 -46.63
CA VAL A 214 -61.42 11.31 -46.46
C VAL A 214 -60.40 11.95 -47.39
N ASP A 215 -60.75 12.15 -48.66
CA ASP A 215 -59.85 12.76 -49.66
C ASP A 215 -59.51 14.23 -49.36
N LYS A 216 -60.30 14.91 -48.53
CA LYS A 216 -60.01 16.28 -48.06
C LYS A 216 -59.26 16.32 -46.72
N VAL A 217 -59.54 15.38 -45.82
CA VAL A 217 -58.94 15.32 -44.48
C VAL A 217 -57.56 14.67 -44.52
N GLN A 218 -57.38 13.62 -45.33
CA GLN A 218 -56.12 12.90 -45.44
C GLN A 218 -54.94 13.80 -45.84
N PRO A 219 -55.04 14.68 -46.86
CA PRO A 219 -53.93 15.57 -47.21
C PRO A 219 -53.54 16.53 -46.08
N GLU A 220 -54.51 17.01 -45.29
CA GLU A 220 -54.24 17.89 -44.14
C GLU A 220 -53.57 17.13 -42.98
N ILE A 221 -53.93 15.86 -42.74
CA ILE A 221 -53.23 15.00 -41.77
C ILE A 221 -51.79 14.74 -42.22
N ILE A 222 -51.58 14.40 -43.50
CA ILE A 222 -50.22 14.19 -44.06
C ILE A 222 -49.41 15.47 -43.96
N LYS A 223 -50.00 16.62 -44.33
CA LYS A 223 -49.37 17.93 -44.24
C LYS A 223 -49.02 18.26 -42.79
N PHE A 224 -49.89 17.96 -41.82
CA PHE A 224 -49.62 18.11 -40.40
C PHE A 224 -48.39 17.31 -39.96
N PHE A 225 -48.27 16.01 -40.28
CA PHE A 225 -47.09 15.20 -39.92
C PHE A 225 -45.81 15.62 -40.67
N ARG A 226 -45.94 16.24 -41.85
CA ARG A 226 -44.81 16.76 -42.64
C ARG A 226 -44.28 18.10 -42.12
N HIS A 227 -45.11 18.90 -41.46
CA HIS A 227 -44.69 20.21 -40.94
C HIS A 227 -43.62 20.07 -39.85
N SER A 228 -42.58 20.90 -39.92
CA SER A 228 -41.49 20.93 -38.95
C SER A 228 -41.98 21.20 -37.52
N GLY A 229 -42.97 22.08 -37.35
CA GLY A 229 -43.54 22.38 -36.03
C GLY A 229 -44.21 21.19 -35.35
N THR A 230 -44.78 20.25 -36.11
CA THR A 230 -45.38 19.02 -35.55
C THR A 230 -44.30 18.05 -35.07
N ARG A 231 -43.21 17.93 -35.82
CA ARG A 231 -42.05 17.12 -35.42
C ARG A 231 -41.39 17.68 -34.17
N GLU A 232 -41.28 19.01 -34.08
CA GLU A 232 -40.80 19.69 -32.88
C GLU A 232 -41.74 19.48 -31.69
N LEU A 233 -43.05 19.54 -31.89
CA LEU A 233 -44.03 19.22 -30.86
C LEU A 233 -43.88 17.79 -30.35
N PHE A 234 -43.69 16.80 -31.22
CA PHE A 234 -43.41 15.43 -30.80
C PHE A 234 -42.10 15.31 -30.02
N ALA A 235 -41.04 15.99 -30.47
CA ALA A 235 -39.77 16.01 -29.76
C ALA A 235 -39.93 16.61 -28.36
N GLN A 236 -40.65 17.72 -28.23
CA GLN A 236 -40.94 18.37 -26.94
C GLN A 236 -41.80 17.47 -26.02
N LEU A 237 -42.82 16.79 -26.55
CA LEU A 237 -43.63 15.86 -25.76
C LEU A 237 -42.80 14.68 -25.25
N LEU A 238 -41.99 14.06 -26.12
CA LEU A 238 -41.11 12.96 -25.73
C LEU A 238 -40.04 13.41 -24.74
N PHE A 239 -39.49 14.62 -24.92
CA PHE A 239 -38.50 15.18 -24.01
C PHE A 239 -39.09 15.49 -22.63
N ASN A 240 -40.31 16.05 -22.57
CA ASN A 240 -41.00 16.30 -21.31
C ASN A 240 -41.33 14.99 -20.58
N GLU A 241 -41.74 13.95 -21.31
CA GLU A 241 -42.02 12.64 -20.72
C GLU A 241 -40.74 11.95 -20.26
N TRP A 242 -39.64 12.09 -21.02
CA TRP A 242 -38.31 11.65 -20.61
C TRP A 242 -37.82 12.37 -19.35
N ASN A 243 -38.05 13.68 -19.23
CA ASN A 243 -37.67 14.45 -18.05
C ASN A 243 -38.45 14.03 -16.80
N LYS A 244 -39.74 13.72 -16.94
CA LYS A 244 -40.52 13.14 -15.84
C LYS A 244 -39.98 11.78 -15.45
N LEU A 245 -39.74 10.90 -16.43
CA LEU A 245 -39.21 9.57 -16.18
C LEU A 245 -37.84 9.63 -15.48
N THR A 246 -36.96 10.51 -15.93
CA THR A 246 -35.60 10.67 -15.36
C THR A 246 -35.56 11.36 -14.00
N SER A 247 -36.66 12.01 -13.59
CA SER A 247 -36.82 12.58 -12.24
C SER A 247 -37.17 11.54 -11.18
N HIS A 248 -37.65 10.36 -11.58
CA HIS A 248 -37.92 9.26 -10.65
C HIS A 248 -36.64 8.57 -10.17
N PRO A 249 -36.68 7.88 -9.01
CA PRO A 249 -35.56 7.07 -8.54
C PRO A 249 -35.20 5.96 -9.53
N PHE A 250 -33.91 5.62 -9.61
CA PHE A 250 -33.42 4.56 -10.49
C PHE A 250 -34.06 3.19 -10.20
N ALA A 251 -34.58 2.97 -8.99
CA ALA A 251 -35.36 1.78 -8.63
C ALA A 251 -36.54 1.50 -9.59
N VAL A 252 -37.20 2.54 -10.12
CA VAL A 252 -38.32 2.39 -11.06
C VAL A 252 -37.85 1.79 -12.39
N VAL A 253 -36.65 2.14 -12.83
CA VAL A 253 -36.02 1.56 -14.03
C VAL A 253 -35.60 0.10 -13.77
N GLU A 254 -35.11 -0.20 -12.57
CA GLU A 254 -34.78 -1.57 -12.15
C GLU A 254 -36.01 -2.49 -12.12
N GLU A 255 -37.17 -1.97 -11.73
CA GLU A 255 -38.45 -2.67 -11.76
C GLU A 255 -38.98 -2.89 -13.18
N LEU A 256 -38.96 -1.85 -14.03
CA LEU A 256 -39.46 -1.91 -15.41
C LEU A 256 -38.60 -2.77 -16.34
N ILE A 257 -37.27 -2.68 -16.23
CA ILE A 257 -36.32 -3.41 -17.10
C ILE A 257 -36.02 -4.80 -16.53
N GLY A 258 -36.17 -4.97 -15.21
CA GLY A 258 -35.82 -6.17 -14.48
C GLY A 258 -34.35 -6.17 -14.07
N LYS A 259 -34.12 -6.33 -12.75
CA LYS A 259 -32.79 -6.42 -12.11
C LYS A 259 -31.82 -7.34 -12.85
N GLU A 260 -32.28 -8.51 -13.28
CA GLU A 260 -31.45 -9.50 -13.96
C GLU A 260 -30.94 -9.03 -15.33
N ARG A 261 -31.77 -8.29 -16.07
CA ARG A 261 -31.40 -7.77 -17.40
C ARG A 261 -30.41 -6.62 -17.28
N ILE A 262 -30.54 -5.77 -16.25
CA ILE A 262 -29.56 -4.72 -15.94
C ILE A 262 -28.23 -5.36 -15.51
N ARG A 263 -28.27 -6.36 -14.62
CA ARG A 263 -27.09 -7.13 -14.19
C ARG A 263 -26.34 -7.75 -15.38
N GLN A 264 -27.04 -8.42 -16.28
CA GLN A 264 -26.43 -9.02 -17.48
C GLN A 264 -25.86 -7.97 -18.44
N SER A 265 -26.48 -6.79 -18.52
CA SER A 265 -25.98 -5.70 -19.36
C SER A 265 -24.73 -5.07 -18.74
N PHE A 266 -24.69 -4.90 -17.42
CA PHE A 266 -23.50 -4.50 -16.68
C PHE A 266 -22.36 -5.51 -16.86
N HIS A 267 -22.66 -6.81 -16.71
CA HIS A 267 -21.70 -7.89 -16.92
C HIS A 267 -21.10 -7.87 -18.34
N ARG A 268 -21.95 -7.71 -19.37
CA ARG A 268 -21.49 -7.59 -20.77
C ARG A 268 -20.67 -6.34 -21.03
N LEU A 269 -21.02 -5.20 -20.43
CA LEU A 269 -20.26 -3.96 -20.60
C LEU A 269 -18.87 -4.06 -19.96
N VAL A 270 -18.79 -4.58 -18.73
CA VAL A 270 -17.52 -4.72 -18.01
C VAL A 270 -16.63 -5.79 -18.64
N ILE A 271 -17.16 -6.97 -18.97
CA ILE A 271 -16.38 -7.99 -19.70
C ILE A 271 -15.97 -7.47 -21.08
N GLY A 272 -16.89 -6.85 -21.83
CA GLY A 272 -16.58 -6.31 -23.15
C GLY A 272 -15.58 -5.15 -23.13
N ALA A 273 -15.40 -4.47 -21.98
CA ALA A 273 -14.34 -3.49 -21.78
C ALA A 273 -13.01 -4.16 -21.43
N VAL A 274 -13.02 -5.24 -20.64
CA VAL A 274 -11.84 -6.06 -20.31
C VAL A 274 -11.33 -6.83 -21.53
N GLU A 275 -12.22 -7.33 -22.40
CA GLU A 275 -11.86 -8.10 -23.60
C GLU A 275 -11.17 -7.29 -24.69
N ARG A 276 -11.33 -5.96 -24.70
CA ARG A 276 -10.72 -5.12 -25.72
C ARG A 276 -9.22 -4.90 -25.52
N ASP A 277 -8.62 -5.38 -24.43
CA ASP A 277 -7.21 -5.16 -24.03
C ASP A 277 -6.74 -3.69 -23.98
N ASP A 278 -7.60 -2.73 -24.34
CA ASP A 278 -7.35 -1.28 -24.38
C ASP A 278 -6.91 -0.74 -23.02
N PHE A 279 -7.32 -1.38 -21.93
CA PHE A 279 -6.95 -0.95 -20.59
C PHE A 279 -5.58 -1.49 -20.14
N LEU A 280 -5.17 -2.66 -20.66
CA LEU A 280 -3.87 -3.26 -20.35
C LEU A 280 -2.72 -2.58 -21.10
N ALA A 281 -3.01 -2.07 -22.29
CA ALA A 281 -2.06 -1.39 -23.16
C ALA A 281 -1.82 0.09 -22.81
N ARG A 282 -2.66 0.69 -21.95
CA ARG A 282 -2.49 2.08 -21.52
C ARG A 282 -1.45 2.20 -20.39
N PRO A 283 -0.68 3.30 -20.34
CA PRO A 283 0.17 3.60 -19.19
C PRO A 283 -0.65 3.64 -17.90
N LEU A 284 -0.15 3.01 -16.85
CA LEU A 284 -0.83 3.05 -15.56
C LEU A 284 -0.95 4.48 -15.00
N ALA A 285 -0.02 5.36 -15.37
CA ALA A 285 -0.05 6.77 -15.03
C ALA A 285 -1.36 7.45 -15.43
N ASP A 286 -1.96 7.10 -16.59
CA ASP A 286 -3.19 7.73 -17.06
C ASP A 286 -4.42 7.31 -16.22
N PHE A 287 -4.44 6.07 -15.74
CA PHE A 287 -5.48 5.59 -14.81
C PHE A 287 -5.35 6.22 -13.42
N ILE A 288 -4.11 6.48 -13.01
CA ILE A 288 -3.80 7.00 -11.68
C ILE A 288 -3.86 8.54 -11.64
N ALA A 289 -3.70 9.23 -12.78
CA ALA A 289 -3.71 10.69 -12.86
C ALA A 289 -4.91 11.38 -12.15
N PRO A 290 -6.17 10.92 -12.29
CA PRO A 290 -7.31 11.52 -11.59
C PRO A 290 -7.28 11.33 -10.07
N TYR A 291 -6.55 10.32 -9.61
CA TYR A 291 -6.44 9.94 -8.21
C TYR A 291 -5.06 10.23 -7.62
N GLN A 292 -4.14 10.79 -8.41
CA GLN A 292 -2.73 10.91 -8.05
C GLN A 292 -2.54 11.76 -6.80
N GLU A 293 -3.19 12.93 -6.74
CA GLU A 293 -3.15 13.82 -5.59
C GLU A 293 -3.65 13.11 -4.32
N ARG A 294 -4.78 12.40 -4.43
CA ARG A 294 -5.36 11.63 -3.32
C ARG A 294 -4.47 10.46 -2.89
N ILE A 295 -3.79 9.82 -3.83
CA ILE A 295 -2.84 8.75 -3.52
C ILE A 295 -1.64 9.31 -2.78
N MET A 296 -1.07 10.42 -3.25
CA MET A 296 0.12 11.04 -2.67
C MET A 296 -0.12 11.64 -1.28
N ASP A 297 -1.29 12.24 -1.07
CA ASP A 297 -1.58 13.03 0.14
C ASP A 297 -2.43 12.29 1.17
N GLU A 298 -3.30 11.37 0.77
CA GLU A 298 -4.14 10.62 1.71
C GLU A 298 -3.72 9.15 1.83
N TRP A 299 -3.48 8.46 0.72
CA TRP A 299 -3.33 7.00 0.75
C TRP A 299 -1.93 6.57 1.18
N ILE A 300 -0.87 7.19 0.63
CA ILE A 300 0.51 6.86 0.98
C ILE A 300 0.75 7.08 2.49
N PRO A 301 0.41 8.22 3.10
CA PRO A 301 0.62 8.41 4.54
C PRO A 301 -0.15 7.39 5.39
N LYS A 302 -1.41 7.08 5.02
CA LYS A 302 -2.21 6.06 5.73
C LYS A 302 -1.63 4.66 5.57
N ALA A 303 -1.16 4.30 4.38
CA ALA A 303 -0.55 3.01 4.09
C ALA A 303 0.78 2.84 4.85
N VAL A 304 1.64 3.87 4.83
CA VAL A 304 2.89 3.88 5.59
C VAL A 304 2.61 3.81 7.09
N ALA A 305 1.63 4.56 7.61
CA ALA A 305 1.22 4.47 9.01
C ALA A 305 0.66 3.09 9.41
N ALA A 306 -0.17 2.48 8.55
CA ALA A 306 -0.69 1.14 8.79
C ALA A 306 0.42 0.08 8.74
N GLY A 307 1.29 0.14 7.73
CA GLY A 307 2.44 -0.75 7.59
C GLY A 307 3.42 -0.60 8.74
N GLY A 308 3.72 0.64 9.15
CA GLY A 308 4.56 0.93 10.30
C GLY A 308 4.00 0.33 11.59
N ARG A 309 2.69 0.48 11.85
CA ARG A 309 2.05 -0.14 13.03
C ARG A 309 2.12 -1.67 12.99
N TRP A 310 1.92 -2.26 11.80
CA TRP A 310 2.05 -3.70 11.61
C TRP A 310 3.49 -4.18 11.89
N ILE A 311 4.50 -3.54 11.28
CA ILE A 311 5.93 -3.86 11.50
C ILE A 311 6.28 -3.68 12.98
N SER A 312 5.85 -2.58 13.59
CA SER A 312 6.07 -2.28 15.00
C SER A 312 5.55 -3.39 15.92
N GLY A 313 4.47 -4.07 15.56
CA GLY A 313 3.92 -5.20 16.32
C GLY A 313 4.66 -6.51 16.07
N GLN A 314 5.51 -6.60 15.04
CA GLN A 314 6.32 -7.77 14.71
C GLN A 314 7.80 -7.61 15.10
N VAL A 315 8.22 -6.44 15.61
CA VAL A 315 9.63 -6.16 15.97
C VAL A 315 10.20 -7.20 16.92
N GLU A 316 9.44 -7.60 17.94
CA GLU A 316 9.86 -8.61 18.92
C GLU A 316 10.16 -9.96 18.24
N MET A 317 9.23 -10.45 17.41
CA MET A 317 9.43 -11.66 16.61
C MET A 317 10.63 -11.55 15.66
N ILE A 318 10.85 -10.37 15.05
CA ILE A 318 11.95 -10.15 14.13
C ILE A 318 13.29 -10.22 14.88
N ILE A 319 13.42 -9.57 16.03
CA ILE A 319 14.65 -9.59 16.84
C ILE A 319 14.97 -11.01 17.30
N GLU A 320 13.97 -11.76 17.78
CA GLU A 320 14.13 -13.15 18.19
C GLU A 320 14.59 -14.05 17.04
N ARG A 321 13.93 -13.94 15.87
CA ARG A 321 14.26 -14.77 14.70
C ARG A 321 15.60 -14.42 14.07
N LEU A 322 16.00 -13.16 14.12
CA LEU A 322 17.31 -12.73 13.62
C LEU A 322 18.45 -13.16 14.54
N GLN A 323 18.15 -13.69 15.73
CA GLN A 323 19.16 -14.11 16.72
C GLN A 323 20.24 -13.04 16.89
N LEU A 324 19.81 -11.79 17.13
CA LEU A 324 20.72 -10.65 17.16
C LEU A 324 21.85 -10.82 18.18
N ALA A 325 21.57 -11.54 19.27
CA ALA A 325 22.57 -11.92 20.28
C ALA A 325 23.71 -12.75 19.66
N ASP A 326 23.38 -13.71 18.79
CA ASP A 326 24.36 -14.57 18.11
C ASP A 326 25.16 -13.77 17.07
N ILE A 327 24.52 -12.85 16.36
CA ILE A 327 25.21 -11.94 15.43
C ILE A 327 26.24 -11.09 16.18
N VAL A 328 25.82 -10.42 17.26
CA VAL A 328 26.72 -9.59 18.07
C VAL A 328 27.83 -10.44 18.71
N ARG A 329 27.50 -11.63 19.22
CA ARG A 329 28.48 -12.57 19.74
C ARG A 329 29.52 -12.91 18.68
N SER A 330 29.09 -13.29 17.48
CA SER A 330 29.98 -13.66 16.38
C SER A 330 30.89 -12.50 15.95
N GLU A 331 30.40 -11.26 15.99
CA GLU A 331 31.21 -10.06 15.73
C GLU A 331 32.20 -9.76 16.85
N VAL A 332 31.84 -10.00 18.10
CA VAL A 332 32.80 -9.87 19.22
C VAL A 332 33.85 -10.99 19.18
N GLU A 333 33.45 -12.20 18.77
CA GLU A 333 34.33 -13.31 18.45
C GLU A 333 35.11 -13.12 17.14
N SER A 334 34.81 -12.09 16.34
CA SER A 334 35.61 -11.70 15.17
C SER A 334 36.72 -10.71 15.55
N PHE A 335 36.52 -9.92 16.61
CA PHE A 335 37.55 -9.02 17.14
C PHE A 335 38.75 -9.81 17.65
N SER A 336 39.93 -9.50 17.10
CA SER A 336 41.18 -10.12 17.51
C SER A 336 41.48 -9.83 18.99
N VAL A 337 42.15 -10.75 19.68
CA VAL A 337 42.44 -10.65 21.12
C VAL A 337 43.24 -9.37 21.45
N GLU A 338 44.05 -8.95 20.49
CA GLU A 338 44.86 -7.73 20.52
C GLU A 338 43.98 -6.48 20.63
N ARG A 339 42.83 -6.45 19.94
CA ARG A 339 41.90 -5.30 19.98
C ARG A 339 41.23 -5.18 21.34
N LEU A 340 40.82 -6.31 21.93
CA LEU A 340 40.26 -6.35 23.28
C LEU A 340 41.30 -5.92 24.32
N GLU A 341 42.53 -6.38 24.17
CA GLU A 341 43.66 -5.94 24.99
C GLU A 341 43.89 -4.43 24.85
N GLU A 342 43.94 -3.87 23.64
CA GLU A 342 44.10 -2.44 23.43
C GLU A 342 43.00 -1.62 24.10
N MET A 343 41.75 -2.05 23.99
CA MET A 343 40.61 -1.37 24.63
C MET A 343 40.73 -1.38 26.17
N ILE A 344 41.05 -2.54 26.75
CA ILE A 344 41.17 -2.67 28.21
C ILE A 344 42.42 -1.94 28.71
N LEU A 345 43.57 -2.08 28.05
CA LEU A 345 44.79 -1.39 28.41
C LEU A 345 44.66 0.13 28.25
N ALA A 346 43.91 0.63 27.25
CA ALA A 346 43.71 2.07 27.09
C ALA A 346 43.00 2.68 28.31
N ILE A 347 42.05 1.96 28.90
CA ILE A 347 41.27 2.42 30.06
C ILE A 347 42.02 2.15 31.37
N SER A 348 42.71 1.01 31.51
CA SER A 348 43.29 0.53 32.78
C SER A 348 44.80 0.76 32.97
N ARG A 349 45.50 1.40 32.02
CA ARG A 349 46.96 1.58 32.08
C ARG A 349 47.44 2.31 33.33
N ARG A 350 46.67 3.28 33.83
CA ARG A 350 47.06 4.10 34.98
C ARG A 350 46.95 3.29 36.28
N GLU A 351 45.90 2.49 36.37
CA GLU A 351 45.54 1.60 37.46
C GLU A 351 46.61 0.51 37.58
N PHE A 352 46.97 -0.13 36.47
CA PHE A 352 48.03 -1.15 36.43
C PHE A 352 49.42 -0.62 36.84
N LYS A 353 49.76 0.61 36.43
CA LYS A 353 51.00 1.25 36.91
C LYS A 353 50.97 1.46 38.42
N MET A 354 49.84 1.89 38.98
CA MET A 354 49.70 2.11 40.42
C MET A 354 49.91 0.82 41.21
N ILE A 355 49.33 -0.31 40.79
CA ILE A 355 49.51 -1.61 41.44
C ILE A 355 50.99 -2.03 41.40
N THR A 356 51.68 -1.77 40.28
CA THR A 356 53.11 -2.10 40.14
C THR A 356 53.98 -1.26 41.08
N TYR A 357 53.70 0.05 41.19
CA TYR A 357 54.39 0.92 42.15
C TYR A 357 54.12 0.52 43.60
N LEU A 358 52.88 0.15 43.91
CA LEU A 358 52.49 -0.28 45.25
C LEU A 358 53.15 -1.61 45.63
N GLY A 359 53.27 -2.53 44.66
CA GLY A 359 54.04 -3.77 44.80
C GLY A 359 55.52 -3.54 45.04
N ALA A 360 56.15 -2.58 44.34
CA ALA A 360 57.53 -2.19 44.59
C ALA A 360 57.71 -1.54 45.98
N LEU A 361 56.78 -0.69 46.40
CA LEU A 361 56.79 -0.07 47.72
C LEU A 361 56.66 -1.12 48.84
N LEU A 362 55.68 -2.02 48.74
CA LEU A 362 55.49 -3.12 49.69
C LEU A 362 56.69 -4.06 49.72
N GLY A 363 57.25 -4.40 48.55
CA GLY A 363 58.47 -5.19 48.46
C GLY A 363 59.64 -4.53 49.16
N GLY A 364 59.79 -3.21 49.03
CA GLY A 364 60.80 -2.45 49.77
C GLY A 364 60.59 -2.45 51.28
N ILE A 365 59.34 -2.32 51.73
CA ILE A 365 58.98 -2.40 53.16
C ILE A 365 59.27 -3.81 53.72
N ILE A 366 58.91 -4.86 52.98
CA ILE A 366 59.20 -6.25 53.40
C ILE A 366 60.72 -6.49 53.44
N GLY A 367 61.45 -6.04 52.42
CA GLY A 367 62.91 -6.11 52.37
C GLY A 367 63.58 -5.37 53.53
N PHE A 368 63.02 -4.23 53.96
CA PHE A 368 63.46 -3.52 55.16
C PHE A 368 63.34 -4.39 56.41
N PHE A 369 62.15 -4.96 56.66
CA PHE A 369 61.93 -5.83 57.83
C PHE A 369 62.78 -7.10 57.78
N GLN A 370 62.91 -7.73 56.62
CA GLN A 370 63.78 -8.91 56.42
C GLN A 370 65.24 -8.56 56.68
N GLY A 371 65.70 -7.39 56.22
CA GLY A 371 67.05 -6.91 56.49
C GLY A 371 67.31 -6.68 57.98
N ILE A 372 66.34 -6.15 58.74
CA ILE A 372 66.46 -5.97 60.20
C ILE A 372 66.55 -7.33 60.90
N ILE A 373 65.67 -8.28 60.55
CA ILE A 373 65.64 -9.62 61.15
C ILE A 373 66.94 -10.37 60.83
N GLY A 374 67.43 -10.30 59.60
CA GLY A 374 68.68 -10.93 59.17
C GLY A 374 69.95 -10.27 59.71
N LEU A 375 69.85 -9.17 60.46
CA LEU A 375 70.97 -8.61 61.24
C LEU A 375 70.99 -9.13 62.69
N TRP A 376 69.88 -9.70 63.15
CA TRP A 376 69.70 -10.24 64.50
C TRP A 376 69.90 -11.76 64.57
N LEU A 377 69.69 -12.46 63.45
CA LEU A 377 70.10 -13.84 63.19
C LEU A 377 71.55 -13.86 62.71
#